data_AF-A0A1S4DFH3-F1
#
_entry.id   AF-A0A1S4DFH3-F1
#
_cell.length_a   1.000
_cell.length_b   1.000
_cell.length_c   1.000
_cell.angle_alpha   90.00
_cell.angle_beta   90.00
_cell.angle_gamma   90.00
#
_symmetry.space_group_name_H-M   'P 1'
#
loop_
_entity.id
_entity.type
_entity.pdbx_description
1 polymer ?
#
loop_
_entity_poly.entity_id
_entity_poly.type
_entity_poly.pdbx_seq_one_letter_code
_entity_poly.pdbx_strand_id
1 'polypeptide(L)'
;MPPPFPPPMSGRSLRDQLKIFFKKKREAGCPSFFWYFAFLAVQVPCFLLWITTIRRMSLDHHEGFDCGGILWFQNLTEFPSGVLGPVIPLLIAGLHYVNVQVSFQKSSVGNMSGFLGLLAKYYKKYLEVLTLPLLFITFNIPQGSSVYWLTNSSMTVVQQLLLKHPDVRKKLGLPHKDPQSVTAHQKELGNPEEIKIDPSKKQRKVSVQNLSPHELVNLSIKFLAGGRKDEAMSFLRLALAKDPEYVRALLVLGQSLLQDGSLPEATEYLERAIGKLLLKENPMDIEDVDLLILSSQWAGVACIRQGKMGEGLVHLERIASIKEPEDPKSKAHYYDGLVLLSSALVNVGRKNDAIKHLQLATAYDESYRKLLQQCENEEDDITGDLVNSRRADY
;
A
#
# COMPACT_ATOMS: atom_id res chain seq x y z
N MET A 1 11.85 -10.04 -5.49
CA MET A 1 12.52 -10.32 -4.20
C MET A 1 11.46 -10.64 -3.16
N PRO A 2 11.72 -11.49 -2.15
CA PRO A 2 10.79 -11.68 -1.04
C PRO A 2 10.51 -10.32 -0.36
N PRO A 3 9.33 -10.10 0.23
CA PRO A 3 9.06 -8.87 0.95
C PRO A 3 9.96 -8.78 2.18
N PRO A 4 10.41 -7.56 2.57
CA PRO A 4 11.23 -7.38 3.77
C PRO A 4 10.45 -7.69 5.05
N PHE A 5 9.12 -7.61 4.99
CA PHE A 5 8.21 -8.00 6.06
C PHE A 5 7.68 -9.42 5.83
N PRO A 6 7.43 -10.19 6.90
CA PRO A 6 6.86 -11.51 6.78
C PRO A 6 5.49 -11.40 6.10
N PRO A 7 5.16 -12.27 5.13
CA PRO A 7 3.81 -12.35 4.61
C PRO A 7 2.83 -12.55 5.76
N PRO A 8 1.66 -11.92 5.73
CA PRO A 8 0.62 -12.19 6.72
C PRO A 8 0.36 -13.70 6.75
N MET A 9 0.22 -14.27 7.95
CA MET A 9 -0.02 -15.70 8.20
C MET A 9 1.14 -16.64 7.86
N SER A 10 2.36 -16.14 7.63
CA SER A 10 3.51 -17.02 7.33
C SER A 10 4.12 -17.71 8.56
N GLY A 11 3.71 -17.35 9.78
CA GLY A 11 4.31 -17.82 11.04
C GLY A 11 5.80 -17.45 11.21
N ARG A 12 6.36 -16.66 10.29
CA ARG A 12 7.78 -16.31 10.29
C ARG A 12 8.04 -15.08 11.13
N SER A 13 9.05 -15.17 11.99
CA SER A 13 9.58 -14.00 12.69
C SER A 13 10.11 -12.97 11.68
N LEU A 14 10.00 -11.68 12.02
CA LEU A 14 10.57 -10.59 11.22
C LEU A 14 12.08 -10.80 10.98
N ARG A 15 12.79 -11.35 11.97
CA ARG A 15 14.23 -11.64 11.90
C ARG A 15 14.55 -12.69 10.84
N ASP A 16 13.76 -13.76 10.75
CA ASP A 16 14.00 -14.83 9.79
C ASP A 16 13.60 -14.40 8.37
N GLN A 17 12.52 -13.64 8.23
CA GLN A 17 12.17 -13.04 6.94
C GLN A 17 13.26 -12.08 6.45
N LEU A 18 13.79 -11.22 7.34
CA LEU A 18 14.89 -10.32 6.99
C LEU A 18 16.16 -11.08 6.60
N LYS A 19 16.51 -12.17 7.30
CA LYS A 19 17.65 -13.04 6.91
C LYS A 19 17.47 -13.59 5.49
N ILE A 20 16.28 -14.12 5.17
CA ILE A 20 15.96 -14.64 3.83
C ILE A 20 16.03 -13.52 2.79
N PHE A 21 15.47 -12.35 3.12
CA PHE A 21 15.53 -11.16 2.27
C PHE A 21 16.97 -10.76 1.94
N PHE A 22 17.83 -10.63 2.96
CA PHE A 22 19.22 -10.27 2.76
C PHE A 22 20.02 -11.34 2.01
N LYS A 23 19.77 -12.63 2.27
CA LYS A 23 20.39 -13.74 1.53
C LYS A 23 20.04 -13.68 0.05
N LYS A 24 18.75 -13.61 -0.29
CA LYS A 24 18.27 -13.51 -1.69
C LYS A 24 18.72 -12.23 -2.37
N LYS A 25 18.81 -11.13 -1.63
CA LYS A 25 19.36 -9.85 -2.13
C LYS A 25 20.82 -9.99 -2.53
N ARG A 26 21.64 -10.68 -1.72
CA ARG A 26 23.05 -10.95 -2.01
C ARG A 26 23.22 -11.89 -3.21
N GLU A 27 22.41 -12.95 -3.29
CA GLU A 27 22.39 -13.87 -4.44
C GLU A 27 22.01 -13.17 -5.75
N ALA A 28 21.10 -12.19 -5.68
CA ALA A 28 20.68 -11.39 -6.84
C ALA A 28 21.66 -10.27 -7.21
N GLY A 29 22.83 -10.16 -6.57
CA GLY A 29 23.83 -9.11 -6.83
C GLY A 29 23.32 -7.69 -6.54
N CYS A 30 22.27 -7.54 -5.73
CA CYS A 30 21.71 -6.22 -5.45
C CYS A 30 22.63 -5.42 -4.52
N PRO A 31 22.82 -4.11 -4.76
CA PRO A 31 23.71 -3.27 -3.94
C PRO A 31 23.23 -3.18 -2.49
N SER A 32 24.15 -2.85 -1.57
CA SER A 32 23.88 -2.85 -0.12
C SER A 32 22.68 -1.95 0.26
N PHE A 33 22.11 -2.15 1.45
CA PHE A 33 21.04 -1.24 1.91
C PHE A 33 21.51 0.22 1.99
N PHE A 34 22.80 0.42 2.31
CA PHE A 34 23.42 1.74 2.35
C PHE A 34 23.53 2.41 0.98
N TRP A 35 23.35 1.69 -0.13
CA TRP A 35 23.35 2.27 -1.47
C TRP A 35 22.26 3.33 -1.65
N TYR A 36 21.12 3.22 -0.96
CA TYR A 36 20.09 4.26 -0.96
C TYR A 36 20.57 5.58 -0.34
N PHE A 37 21.53 5.52 0.59
CA PHE A 37 22.11 6.69 1.22
C PHE A 37 23.37 7.20 0.50
N ALA A 38 23.97 6.40 -0.38
CA ALA A 38 25.19 6.80 -1.11
C ALA A 38 24.98 8.11 -1.89
N PHE A 39 23.81 8.26 -2.53
CA PHE A 39 23.44 9.50 -3.21
C PHE A 39 23.39 10.70 -2.25
N LEU A 40 22.72 10.56 -1.10
CA LEU A 40 22.61 11.64 -0.11
C LEU A 40 23.97 11.99 0.51
N ALA A 41 24.82 10.99 0.76
CA ALA A 41 26.15 11.17 1.33
C ALA A 41 27.09 11.97 0.42
N VAL A 42 26.88 11.94 -0.90
CA VAL A 42 27.64 12.76 -1.86
C VAL A 42 26.94 14.09 -2.12
N GLN A 43 25.62 14.04 -2.38
CA GLN A 43 24.86 15.22 -2.81
C GLN A 43 24.82 16.30 -1.72
N VAL A 44 24.57 15.94 -0.45
CA VAL A 44 24.38 16.92 0.62
C VAL A 44 25.67 17.70 0.90
N PRO A 45 26.85 17.07 1.08
CA PRO A 45 28.09 17.82 1.27
C PRO A 45 28.46 18.70 0.07
N CYS A 46 28.30 18.20 -1.17
CA CYS A 46 28.54 19.01 -2.36
C CYS A 46 27.61 20.22 -2.41
N PHE A 47 26.31 20.02 -2.17
CA PHE A 47 25.34 21.11 -2.15
C PHE A 47 25.71 22.17 -1.11
N LEU A 48 26.03 21.75 0.12
CA LEU A 48 26.42 22.65 1.20
C LEU A 48 27.70 23.41 0.87
N LEU A 49 28.71 22.74 0.29
CA LEU A 49 29.96 23.37 -0.13
C LEU A 49 29.71 24.46 -1.17
N TRP A 50 28.92 24.17 -2.21
CA TRP A 50 28.64 25.13 -3.28
C TRP A 50 27.82 26.32 -2.79
N ILE A 51 26.72 26.08 -2.06
CA ILE A 51 25.87 27.19 -1.59
C ILE A 51 26.60 28.07 -0.58
N THR A 52 27.40 27.50 0.32
CA THR A 52 28.14 28.28 1.33
C THR A 52 29.27 29.07 0.70
N THR A 53 30.01 28.49 -0.25
CA THR A 53 31.08 29.19 -0.99
C THR A 53 30.53 30.38 -1.76
N ILE A 54 29.49 30.17 -2.59
CA ILE A 54 28.92 31.25 -3.41
C ILE A 54 28.28 32.32 -2.54
N ARG A 55 27.61 31.93 -1.45
CA ARG A 55 27.05 32.89 -0.49
C ARG A 55 28.15 33.74 0.15
N ARG A 56 29.26 33.13 0.59
CA ARG A 56 30.41 33.87 1.15
C ARG A 56 31.01 34.81 0.11
N MET A 57 31.27 34.34 -1.11
CA MET A 57 31.76 35.20 -2.19
C MET A 57 30.84 36.41 -2.46
N SER A 58 29.51 36.21 -2.37
CA SER A 58 28.55 37.29 -2.53
C SER A 58 28.60 38.28 -1.36
N LEU A 59 28.65 37.79 -0.12
CA LEU A 59 28.67 38.64 1.09
C LEU A 59 30.02 39.34 1.29
N ASP A 60 31.12 38.71 0.91
CA ASP A 60 32.49 39.21 1.04
C ASP A 60 32.90 40.07 -0.16
N HIS A 61 31.97 40.35 -1.09
CA HIS A 61 32.18 41.22 -2.26
C HIS A 61 33.37 40.77 -3.12
N HIS A 62 33.40 39.48 -3.43
CA HIS A 62 34.45 38.92 -4.27
C HIS A 62 34.51 39.62 -5.65
N GLU A 63 35.71 39.76 -6.19
CA GLU A 63 35.94 40.53 -7.41
C GLU A 63 35.08 40.00 -8.57
N GLY A 64 34.39 40.90 -9.27
CA GLY A 64 33.48 40.59 -10.38
C GLY A 64 32.05 40.19 -9.98
N PHE A 65 31.74 40.01 -8.69
CA PHE A 65 30.34 39.74 -8.27
C PHE A 65 29.45 40.98 -8.32
N ASP A 66 30.03 42.17 -8.31
CA ASP A 66 29.33 43.45 -8.42
C ASP A 66 28.76 43.72 -9.82
N CYS A 67 29.33 43.09 -10.85
CA CYS A 67 28.96 43.27 -12.26
C CYS A 67 28.66 41.96 -13.02
N GLY A 68 28.69 40.81 -12.35
CA GLY A 68 28.55 39.47 -12.96
C GLY A 68 27.12 38.97 -13.16
N GLY A 69 26.11 39.83 -13.01
CA GLY A 69 24.68 39.49 -13.13
C GLY A 69 24.18 39.31 -14.56
N ILE A 70 22.85 39.27 -14.71
CA ILE A 70 22.18 39.10 -16.01
C ILE A 70 20.90 39.93 -16.10
N LEU A 71 20.70 40.58 -17.25
CA LEU A 71 19.48 41.33 -17.61
C LEU A 71 19.11 42.41 -16.58
N TRP A 72 18.18 42.11 -15.65
CA TRP A 72 17.55 43.05 -14.72
C TRP A 72 18.25 43.20 -13.36
N PHE A 73 19.35 42.48 -13.14
CA PHE A 73 20.25 42.68 -12.01
C PHE A 73 21.69 42.47 -12.48
N GLN A 74 22.61 43.33 -12.06
CA GLN A 74 24.04 43.23 -12.40
C GLN A 74 24.88 42.82 -11.20
N ASN A 75 24.44 43.18 -10.01
CA ASN A 75 25.15 42.91 -8.77
C ASN A 75 24.66 41.61 -8.13
N LEU A 76 25.54 40.62 -8.02
CA LEU A 76 25.32 39.33 -7.36
C LEU A 76 25.39 39.42 -5.83
N THR A 77 25.97 40.49 -5.27
CA THR A 77 26.06 40.70 -3.82
C THR A 77 24.75 41.20 -3.21
N GLU A 78 23.90 41.82 -4.04
CA GLU A 78 22.62 42.38 -3.62
C GLU A 78 21.57 41.31 -3.34
N PHE A 79 20.55 41.71 -2.59
CA PHE A 79 19.34 40.92 -2.40
C PHE A 79 18.30 41.23 -3.49
N PRO A 80 17.41 40.29 -3.83
CA PRO A 80 16.32 40.53 -4.76
C PRO A 80 15.49 41.76 -4.36
N SER A 81 15.56 42.81 -5.18
CA SER A 81 14.92 44.11 -4.91
C SER A 81 14.38 44.73 -6.20
N GLY A 82 13.56 45.78 -6.07
CA GLY A 82 12.89 46.43 -7.19
C GLY A 82 11.75 45.63 -7.80
N VAL A 83 11.16 46.15 -8.89
CA VAL A 83 9.96 45.58 -9.52
C VAL A 83 10.20 44.16 -10.08
N LEU A 84 11.40 43.91 -10.60
CA LEU A 84 11.79 42.60 -11.16
C LEU A 84 12.54 41.70 -10.15
N GLY A 85 12.76 42.17 -8.92
CA GLY A 85 13.38 41.38 -7.85
C GLY A 85 12.71 40.02 -7.62
N PRO A 86 11.36 39.91 -7.62
CA PRO A 86 10.66 38.64 -7.42
C PRO A 86 10.89 37.56 -8.48
N VAL A 87 11.46 37.88 -9.66
CA VAL A 87 11.54 36.94 -10.79
C VAL A 87 12.30 35.66 -10.42
N ILE A 88 13.51 35.77 -9.86
CA ILE A 88 14.32 34.58 -9.50
C ILE A 88 13.68 33.79 -8.35
N PRO A 89 13.25 34.41 -7.24
CA PRO A 89 12.51 33.72 -6.18
C PRO A 89 11.30 32.92 -6.68
N LEU A 90 10.48 33.51 -7.55
CA LEU A 90 9.32 32.85 -8.14
C LEU A 90 9.72 31.67 -9.04
N LEU A 91 10.78 31.83 -9.85
CA LEU A 91 11.29 30.74 -10.69
C LEU A 91 11.84 29.58 -9.86
N ILE A 92 12.58 29.85 -8.78
CA ILE A 92 13.11 28.81 -7.88
C ILE A 92 11.96 28.07 -7.20
N ALA A 93 10.97 28.79 -6.67
CA ALA A 93 9.78 28.19 -6.07
C ALA A 93 9.01 27.33 -7.07
N GLY A 94 8.80 27.84 -8.29
CA GLY A 94 8.15 27.11 -9.38
C GLY A 94 8.92 25.84 -9.77
N LEU A 95 10.24 25.92 -9.92
CA LEU A 95 11.09 24.78 -10.24
C LEU A 95 11.13 23.74 -9.11
N HIS A 96 11.14 24.17 -7.85
CA HIS A 96 10.99 23.26 -6.71
C HIS A 96 9.66 22.50 -6.79
N TYR A 97 8.55 23.22 -7.01
CA TYR A 97 7.25 22.58 -7.16
C TYR A 97 7.22 21.60 -8.34
N VAL A 98 7.76 21.99 -9.51
CA VAL A 98 7.89 21.11 -10.67
C VAL A 98 8.76 19.89 -10.35
N ASN A 99 9.90 20.06 -9.68
CA ASN A 99 10.75 18.95 -9.24
C ASN A 99 9.99 17.98 -8.32
N VAL A 100 9.18 18.49 -7.40
CA VAL A 100 8.31 17.65 -6.56
C VAL A 100 7.26 16.93 -7.42
N GLN A 101 6.57 17.63 -8.32
CA GLN A 101 5.58 16.98 -9.18
C GLN A 101 6.22 15.90 -10.05
N VAL A 102 7.35 16.18 -10.71
CA VAL A 102 8.08 15.21 -11.53
C VAL A 102 8.56 14.05 -10.66
N SER A 103 9.16 14.28 -9.50
CA SER A 103 9.64 13.20 -8.62
C SER A 103 8.51 12.25 -8.18
N PHE A 104 7.29 12.76 -8.02
CA PHE A 104 6.11 12.00 -7.57
C PHE A 104 5.12 11.61 -8.69
N GLN A 105 5.29 12.08 -9.93
CA GLN A 105 4.36 11.90 -11.06
C GLN A 105 4.11 10.43 -11.46
N LYS A 106 5.07 9.56 -11.17
CA LYS A 106 5.05 8.11 -11.46
C LYS A 106 5.64 7.29 -10.29
N SER A 107 5.85 7.93 -9.14
CA SER A 107 6.33 7.20 -7.97
C SER A 107 5.16 6.43 -7.38
N SER A 108 5.52 5.33 -6.73
CA SER A 108 4.70 4.24 -6.24
C SER A 108 3.64 4.65 -5.20
N VAL A 109 3.19 5.91 -5.10
CA VAL A 109 2.19 6.33 -4.11
C VAL A 109 0.79 5.79 -4.44
N GLY A 110 0.48 5.58 -5.72
CA GLY A 110 -0.73 4.87 -6.13
C GLY A 110 -0.67 3.35 -5.91
N ASN A 111 0.53 2.76 -5.95
CA ASN A 111 0.73 1.30 -5.89
C ASN A 111 1.25 0.80 -4.53
N MET A 112 1.51 1.69 -3.58
CA MET A 112 2.03 1.35 -2.25
C MET A 112 0.89 1.57 -1.25
N SER A 113 0.05 0.55 -1.09
CA SER A 113 -1.06 0.59 -0.12
C SER A 113 -0.53 0.42 1.32
N GLY A 114 -1.27 0.99 2.29
CA GLY A 114 -0.92 0.95 3.71
C GLY A 114 -0.13 2.17 4.23
N PHE A 115 0.53 2.00 5.39
CA PHE A 115 1.21 3.09 6.12
C PHE A 115 2.27 3.84 5.29
N LEU A 116 3.06 3.11 4.47
CA LEU A 116 4.12 3.71 3.66
C LEU A 116 3.57 4.62 2.53
N GLY A 117 2.41 4.28 1.97
CA GLY A 117 1.72 5.12 0.97
C GLY A 117 1.15 6.40 1.59
N LEU A 118 0.57 6.27 2.78
CA LEU A 118 0.08 7.41 3.56
C LEU A 118 1.24 8.37 3.89
N LEU A 119 2.36 7.83 4.38
CA LEU A 119 3.57 8.60 4.67
C LEU A 119 4.11 9.31 3.42
N ALA A 120 4.16 8.61 2.27
CA ALA A 120 4.61 9.20 1.01
C ALA A 120 3.67 10.33 0.52
N LYS A 121 2.35 10.19 0.73
CA LYS A 121 1.36 11.23 0.39
C LYS A 121 1.52 12.48 1.26
N TYR A 122 1.65 12.30 2.57
CA TYR A 122 1.89 13.41 3.49
C TYR A 122 3.26 14.06 3.25
N TYR A 123 4.28 13.26 2.98
CA TYR A 123 5.61 13.77 2.64
C TYR A 123 5.61 14.57 1.33
N LYS A 124 4.92 14.08 0.28
CA LYS A 124 4.71 14.87 -0.94
C LYS A 124 4.04 16.20 -0.61
N LYS A 125 2.95 16.17 0.17
CA LYS A 125 2.20 17.39 0.51
C LYS A 125 3.05 18.38 1.32
N TYR A 126 3.86 17.88 2.26
CA TYR A 126 4.83 18.66 2.99
C TYR A 126 5.83 19.35 2.05
N LEU A 127 6.42 18.62 1.08
CA LEU A 127 7.34 19.19 0.10
C LEU A 127 6.69 20.24 -0.81
N GLU A 128 5.41 20.05 -1.16
CA GLU A 128 4.64 21.05 -1.91
C GLU A 128 4.43 22.32 -1.07
N VAL A 129 4.06 22.19 0.21
CA VAL A 129 3.89 23.34 1.13
C VAL A 129 5.21 24.06 1.37
N LEU A 130 6.33 23.32 1.41
CA LEU A 130 7.68 23.88 1.58
C LEU A 130 8.08 24.87 0.46
N THR A 131 7.39 24.85 -0.68
CA THR A 131 7.55 25.85 -1.75
C THR A 131 7.37 27.29 -1.25
N LEU A 132 6.42 27.52 -0.34
CA LEU A 132 6.13 28.86 0.18
C LEU A 132 7.27 29.38 1.08
N PRO A 133 7.72 28.67 2.12
CA PRO A 133 8.92 29.05 2.87
C PRO A 133 10.15 29.28 1.99
N LEU A 134 10.38 28.42 0.98
CA LEU A 134 11.51 28.57 0.06
C LEU A 134 11.45 29.87 -0.74
N LEU A 135 10.25 30.29 -1.18
CA LEU A 135 10.06 31.58 -1.84
C LEU A 135 10.56 32.73 -0.94
N PHE A 136 10.13 32.76 0.34
CA PHE A 136 10.56 33.79 1.29
C PHE A 136 12.06 33.73 1.60
N ILE A 137 12.62 32.54 1.78
CA ILE A 137 14.08 32.37 2.00
C ILE A 137 14.86 32.96 0.83
N THR A 138 14.38 32.79 -0.40
CA THR A 138 15.09 33.24 -1.60
C THR A 138 15.13 34.77 -1.71
N PHE A 139 14.18 35.50 -1.13
CA PHE A 139 14.29 36.96 -1.00
C PHE A 139 15.37 37.40 0.00
N ASN A 140 15.79 36.51 0.90
CA ASN A 140 16.71 36.81 1.99
C ASN A 140 18.12 36.23 1.76
N ILE A 141 18.44 35.87 0.52
CA ILE A 141 19.79 35.45 0.13
C ILE A 141 20.31 36.34 -1.02
N PRO A 142 21.64 36.52 -1.14
CA PRO A 142 22.21 37.26 -2.25
C PRO A 142 21.85 36.67 -3.61
N GLN A 143 21.78 37.52 -4.63
CA GLN A 143 21.49 37.15 -6.02
C GLN A 143 22.43 36.06 -6.54
N GLY A 144 23.72 36.09 -6.18
CA GLY A 144 24.69 35.05 -6.53
C GLY A 144 24.29 33.65 -6.05
N SER A 145 23.83 33.52 -4.81
CA SER A 145 23.31 32.26 -4.28
C SER A 145 22.02 31.82 -4.98
N SER A 146 21.17 32.79 -5.33
CA SER A 146 19.93 32.53 -6.06
C SER A 146 20.20 32.00 -7.48
N VAL A 147 21.17 32.56 -8.20
CA VAL A 147 21.56 32.08 -9.55
C VAL A 147 22.04 30.64 -9.51
N TYR A 148 22.90 30.28 -8.54
CA TYR A 148 23.31 28.88 -8.34
C TYR A 148 22.12 27.97 -8.06
N TRP A 149 21.21 28.37 -7.17
CA TRP A 149 20.06 27.55 -6.83
C TRP A 149 19.14 27.36 -8.04
N LEU A 150 18.88 28.42 -8.80
CA LEU A 150 18.05 28.39 -10.00
C LEU A 150 18.63 27.44 -11.06
N THR A 151 19.93 27.56 -11.35
CA THR A 151 20.62 26.73 -12.34
C THR A 151 20.66 25.26 -11.92
N ASN A 152 21.02 24.98 -10.66
CA ASN A 152 21.03 23.62 -10.13
C ASN A 152 19.64 22.96 -10.13
N SER A 153 18.59 23.72 -9.79
CA SER A 153 17.20 23.23 -9.82
C SER A 153 16.73 22.94 -11.24
N SER A 154 17.10 23.80 -12.20
CA SER A 154 16.80 23.62 -13.63
C SER A 154 17.48 22.38 -14.18
N MET A 155 18.77 22.19 -13.87
CA MET A 155 19.52 21.01 -14.28
C MET A 155 18.91 19.72 -13.71
N THR A 156 18.43 19.77 -12.46
CA THR A 156 17.73 18.64 -11.83
C THR A 156 16.45 18.28 -12.58
N VAL A 157 15.61 19.27 -12.93
CA VAL A 157 14.38 19.02 -13.73
C VAL A 157 14.74 18.41 -15.07
N VAL A 158 15.70 18.99 -15.79
CA VAL A 158 16.15 18.50 -17.09
C VAL A 158 16.65 17.07 -16.99
N GLN A 159 17.52 16.78 -16.03
CA GLN A 159 18.03 15.43 -15.78
C GLN A 159 16.89 14.44 -15.48
N GLN A 160 15.92 14.82 -14.63
CA GLN A 160 14.78 13.97 -14.32
C GLN A 160 13.90 13.68 -15.55
N LEU A 161 13.65 14.69 -16.39
CA LEU A 161 12.87 14.54 -17.61
C LEU A 161 13.60 13.65 -18.63
N LEU A 162 14.90 13.87 -18.84
CA LEU A 162 15.72 13.04 -19.71
C LEU A 162 15.75 11.58 -19.25
N LEU A 163 15.96 11.32 -17.95
CA LEU A 163 15.96 9.96 -17.40
C LEU A 163 14.58 9.28 -17.42
N LYS A 164 13.51 10.04 -17.61
CA LYS A 164 12.15 9.52 -17.83
C LYS A 164 11.83 9.29 -19.30
N HIS A 165 12.57 9.90 -20.22
CA HIS A 165 12.32 9.78 -21.65
C HIS A 165 12.59 8.34 -22.14
N PRO A 166 11.66 7.71 -22.88
CA PRO A 166 11.75 6.31 -23.27
C PRO A 166 13.03 5.98 -24.06
N ASP A 167 13.42 6.85 -25.00
CA ASP A 167 14.60 6.62 -25.84
C ASP A 167 15.92 6.77 -25.09
N VAL A 168 15.98 7.75 -24.18
CA VAL A 168 17.17 7.95 -23.32
C VAL A 168 17.33 6.76 -22.39
N ARG A 169 16.22 6.28 -21.80
CA ARG A 169 16.22 5.06 -20.98
C ARG A 169 16.67 3.84 -21.77
N LYS A 170 16.16 3.65 -22.99
CA LYS A 170 16.55 2.55 -23.88
C LYS A 170 18.05 2.61 -24.20
N LYS A 171 18.58 3.80 -24.54
CA LYS A 171 20.01 4.00 -24.84
C LYS A 171 20.91 3.74 -23.63
N LEU A 172 20.43 4.07 -22.43
CA LEU A 172 21.12 3.81 -21.16
C LEU A 172 20.89 2.39 -20.61
N GLY A 173 20.14 1.53 -21.30
CA GLY A 173 19.80 0.18 -20.82
C GLY A 173 18.90 0.15 -19.59
N LEU A 174 18.18 1.24 -19.29
CA LEU A 174 17.26 1.33 -18.15
C LEU A 174 15.92 0.66 -18.47
N PRO A 175 15.31 -0.09 -17.52
CA PRO A 175 14.06 -0.80 -17.74
C PRO A 175 12.90 0.15 -18.13
N HIS A 176 12.08 -0.27 -19.09
CA HIS A 176 10.94 0.52 -19.58
C HIS A 176 9.82 0.55 -18.52
N LYS A 177 9.27 1.74 -18.24
CA LYS A 177 8.01 1.91 -17.52
C LYS A 177 6.95 2.25 -18.57
N ASP A 178 6.40 1.23 -19.24
CA ASP A 178 5.40 1.42 -20.30
C ASP A 178 4.14 2.12 -19.75
N PRO A 179 3.74 3.29 -20.30
CA PRO A 179 2.46 3.94 -19.97
C PRO A 179 1.27 3.28 -20.67
N GLN A 180 1.50 2.53 -21.76
CA GLN A 180 0.42 1.95 -22.56
C GLN A 180 -0.23 0.72 -21.94
N SER A 181 0.35 0.10 -20.91
CA SER A 181 -0.39 -0.88 -20.08
C SER A 181 -1.33 -0.22 -19.08
N VAL A 182 -1.22 1.10 -18.87
CA VAL A 182 -2.04 1.86 -17.90
C VAL A 182 -3.11 2.68 -18.62
N THR A 183 -2.82 3.24 -19.81
CA THR A 183 -3.78 4.10 -20.53
C THR A 183 -4.63 3.36 -21.57
N ALA A 184 -4.20 2.20 -22.08
CA ALA A 184 -5.10 1.34 -22.86
C ALA A 184 -6.24 0.79 -21.98
N HIS A 185 -5.96 0.53 -20.69
CA HIS A 185 -6.96 0.08 -19.72
C HIS A 185 -7.96 1.15 -19.25
N GLN A 186 -7.76 2.44 -19.53
CA GLN A 186 -8.71 3.50 -19.16
C GLN A 186 -9.62 3.93 -20.31
N LYS A 187 -9.30 3.63 -21.57
CA LYS A 187 -10.13 3.98 -22.73
C LYS A 187 -10.96 2.82 -23.30
N GLU A 188 -10.79 1.60 -22.81
CA GLU A 188 -11.67 0.46 -23.12
C GLU A 188 -12.87 0.32 -22.16
N LEU A 189 -13.09 1.28 -21.25
CA LEU A 189 -14.21 1.28 -20.31
C LEU A 189 -15.38 2.16 -20.79
N GLY A 190 -15.79 2.01 -22.06
CA GLY A 190 -16.88 2.83 -22.60
C GLY A 190 -17.34 2.55 -24.02
N ASN A 191 -17.33 1.30 -24.51
CA ASN A 191 -18.31 0.78 -25.47
C ASN A 191 -18.02 -0.70 -25.78
N PRO A 192 -19.02 -1.59 -25.81
CA PRO A 192 -18.84 -2.97 -26.24
C PRO A 192 -19.06 -3.06 -27.75
N GLU A 193 -18.01 -2.86 -28.57
CA GLU A 193 -17.89 -3.48 -29.90
C GLU A 193 -16.55 -3.11 -30.58
N GLU A 194 -15.99 -4.10 -31.28
CA GLU A 194 -14.79 -4.07 -32.14
C GLU A 194 -13.39 -3.99 -31.49
N ILE A 195 -12.82 -5.17 -31.21
CA ILE A 195 -11.37 -5.35 -31.05
C ILE A 195 -10.72 -5.52 -32.44
N LYS A 196 -10.07 -4.48 -32.95
CA LYS A 196 -9.09 -4.61 -34.06
C LYS A 196 -7.70 -4.91 -33.50
N ILE A 197 -7.12 -6.02 -33.92
CA ILE A 197 -5.80 -6.52 -33.49
C ILE A 197 -4.74 -6.06 -34.51
N ASP A 198 -3.74 -5.29 -34.06
CA ASP A 198 -2.48 -5.03 -34.78
C ASP A 198 -1.52 -6.25 -34.65
N PRO A 199 -0.97 -6.79 -35.76
CA PRO A 199 -0.27 -8.09 -35.79
C PRO A 199 1.25 -8.02 -35.51
N SER A 200 1.74 -7.13 -34.64
CA SER A 200 3.19 -6.85 -34.55
C SER A 200 3.91 -7.15 -33.22
N LYS A 201 3.44 -8.08 -32.39
CA LYS A 201 4.25 -8.64 -31.27
C LYS A 201 4.10 -10.17 -31.11
N LYS A 202 4.84 -10.91 -31.94
CA LYS A 202 5.17 -12.32 -31.69
C LYS A 202 6.24 -12.40 -30.60
N GLN A 203 5.84 -12.64 -29.35
CA GLN A 203 6.48 -13.61 -28.44
C GLN A 203 5.69 -13.75 -27.14
N ARG A 204 5.17 -14.98 -26.93
CA ARG A 204 4.52 -15.53 -25.71
C ARG A 204 3.15 -14.98 -25.29
N LYS A 205 2.20 -14.91 -26.24
CA LYS A 205 0.76 -15.05 -25.95
C LYS A 205 0.46 -16.53 -25.67
N VAL A 206 0.57 -16.98 -24.42
CA VAL A 206 -0.39 -18.00 -23.95
C VAL A 206 -1.68 -17.21 -23.77
N SER A 207 -2.69 -17.54 -24.56
CA SER A 207 -3.95 -16.79 -24.59
C SER A 207 -4.58 -16.84 -23.19
N VAL A 208 -4.58 -15.72 -22.47
CA VAL A 208 -5.24 -15.58 -21.16
C VAL A 208 -6.73 -15.93 -21.27
N GLN A 209 -7.33 -15.77 -22.45
CA GLN A 209 -8.71 -16.18 -22.75
C GLN A 209 -8.91 -17.70 -22.74
N ASN A 210 -7.86 -18.50 -22.94
CA ASN A 210 -7.94 -19.97 -22.96
C ASN A 210 -7.75 -20.60 -21.58
N LEU A 211 -7.41 -19.80 -20.56
CA LEU A 211 -7.25 -20.30 -19.19
C LEU A 211 -8.60 -20.61 -18.55
N SER A 212 -8.64 -21.69 -17.78
CA SER A 212 -9.78 -22.07 -16.95
C SER A 212 -10.02 -21.09 -15.80
N PRO A 213 -11.24 -21.00 -15.23
CA PRO A 213 -11.50 -20.19 -14.03
C PRO A 213 -10.54 -20.48 -12.88
N HIS A 214 -10.21 -21.76 -12.66
CA HIS A 214 -9.24 -22.19 -11.66
C HIS A 214 -7.82 -21.62 -11.91
N GLU A 215 -7.32 -21.68 -13.14
CA GLU A 215 -6.02 -21.11 -13.49
C GLU A 215 -6.00 -19.59 -13.36
N LEU A 216 -7.08 -18.92 -13.74
CA LEU A 216 -7.25 -17.47 -13.60
C LEU A 216 -7.22 -17.03 -12.13
N VAL A 217 -7.86 -17.79 -11.24
CA VAL A 217 -7.78 -17.53 -9.78
C VAL A 217 -6.38 -17.80 -9.24
N ASN A 218 -5.70 -18.87 -9.67
CA ASN A 218 -4.33 -19.12 -9.23
C ASN A 218 -3.35 -18.05 -9.73
N LEU A 219 -3.58 -17.48 -10.91
CA LEU A 219 -2.87 -16.30 -11.38
C LEU A 219 -3.22 -15.08 -10.52
N SER A 220 -4.49 -14.81 -10.26
CA SER A 220 -4.88 -13.65 -9.46
C SER A 220 -4.21 -13.66 -8.08
N ILE A 221 -4.18 -14.81 -7.40
CA ILE A 221 -3.49 -14.98 -6.11
C ILE A 221 -2.00 -14.67 -6.22
N LYS A 222 -1.32 -15.13 -7.29
CA LYS A 222 0.10 -14.80 -7.54
C LYS A 222 0.32 -13.31 -7.76
N PHE A 223 -0.61 -12.63 -8.44
CA PHE A 223 -0.53 -11.19 -8.70
C PHE A 223 -0.85 -10.37 -7.44
N LEU A 224 -1.82 -10.80 -6.62
CA LEU A 224 -2.07 -10.24 -5.29
C LEU A 224 -0.83 -10.33 -4.41
N ALA A 225 -0.19 -11.51 -4.34
CA ALA A 225 1.05 -11.69 -3.60
C ALA A 225 2.22 -10.83 -4.14
N GLY A 226 2.18 -10.47 -5.42
CA GLY A 226 3.12 -9.56 -6.06
C GLY A 226 2.77 -8.07 -5.91
N GLY A 227 1.71 -7.72 -5.19
CA GLY A 227 1.23 -6.34 -5.02
C GLY A 227 0.56 -5.74 -6.27
N ARG A 228 0.30 -6.54 -7.31
CA ARG A 228 -0.34 -6.12 -8.56
C ARG A 228 -1.83 -6.37 -8.47
N LYS A 229 -2.52 -5.55 -7.66
CA LYS A 229 -3.93 -5.74 -7.32
C LYS A 229 -4.86 -5.59 -8.51
N ASP A 230 -4.68 -4.56 -9.34
CA ASP A 230 -5.56 -4.31 -10.49
C ASP A 230 -5.56 -5.46 -11.49
N GLU A 231 -4.37 -6.01 -11.79
CA GLU A 231 -4.22 -7.17 -12.67
C GLU A 231 -4.89 -8.41 -12.05
N ALA A 232 -4.72 -8.64 -10.74
CA ALA A 232 -5.41 -9.73 -10.07
C ALA A 232 -6.93 -9.60 -10.11
N MET A 233 -7.47 -8.40 -9.89
CA MET A 233 -8.90 -8.11 -9.99
C MET A 233 -9.42 -8.36 -11.41
N SER A 234 -8.64 -8.04 -12.44
CA SER A 234 -8.99 -8.35 -13.83
C SER A 234 -9.11 -9.86 -14.08
N PHE A 235 -8.18 -10.66 -13.53
CA PHE A 235 -8.23 -12.11 -13.64
C PHE A 235 -9.40 -12.73 -12.86
N LEU A 236 -9.73 -12.18 -11.68
CA LEU A 236 -10.90 -12.61 -10.89
C LEU A 236 -12.21 -12.32 -11.63
N ARG A 237 -12.35 -11.12 -12.19
CA ARG A 237 -13.52 -10.76 -13.01
C ARG A 237 -13.63 -11.64 -14.25
N LEU A 238 -12.50 -11.95 -14.90
CA LEU A 238 -12.50 -12.86 -16.05
C LEU A 238 -12.88 -14.29 -15.65
N ALA A 239 -12.43 -14.76 -14.48
CA ALA A 239 -12.83 -16.06 -13.94
C ALA A 239 -14.35 -16.11 -13.72
N LEU A 240 -14.93 -15.06 -13.12
CA LEU A 240 -16.38 -14.94 -12.92
C LEU A 240 -17.16 -14.69 -14.21
N ALA A 241 -16.57 -14.08 -15.22
CA ALA A 241 -17.21 -13.95 -16.53
C ALA A 241 -17.33 -15.30 -17.24
N LYS A 242 -16.39 -16.23 -16.99
CA LYS A 242 -16.42 -17.60 -17.51
C LYS A 242 -17.32 -18.51 -16.69
N ASP A 243 -17.27 -18.37 -15.38
CA ASP A 243 -18.09 -19.11 -14.42
C ASP A 243 -18.54 -18.15 -13.29
N PRO A 244 -19.75 -17.56 -13.42
CA PRO A 244 -20.28 -16.59 -12.44
C PRO A 244 -20.45 -17.13 -11.02
N GLU A 245 -20.40 -18.45 -10.89
CA GLU A 245 -20.72 -19.20 -9.68
C GLU A 245 -19.45 -19.84 -9.09
N TYR A 246 -18.28 -19.56 -9.67
CA TYR A 246 -17.00 -20.10 -9.24
C TYR A 246 -16.63 -19.58 -7.83
N VAL A 247 -16.97 -20.38 -6.81
CA VAL A 247 -16.89 -20.04 -5.38
C VAL A 247 -15.54 -19.46 -5.00
N ARG A 248 -14.45 -20.05 -5.46
CA ARG A 248 -13.10 -19.59 -5.11
C ARG A 248 -12.77 -18.22 -5.71
N ALA A 249 -13.30 -17.87 -6.89
CA ALA A 249 -13.17 -16.50 -7.41
C ALA A 249 -14.03 -15.52 -6.62
N LEU A 250 -15.27 -15.89 -6.26
CA LEU A 250 -16.16 -15.06 -5.42
C LEU A 250 -15.49 -14.72 -4.08
N LEU A 251 -14.94 -15.73 -3.40
CA LEU A 251 -14.21 -15.56 -2.13
C LEU A 251 -13.02 -14.61 -2.27
N VAL A 252 -12.12 -14.87 -3.24
CA VAL A 252 -10.89 -14.07 -3.40
C VAL A 252 -11.23 -12.63 -3.84
N LEU A 253 -12.27 -12.45 -4.65
CA LEU A 253 -12.75 -11.13 -5.04
C LEU A 253 -13.35 -10.37 -3.85
N GLY A 254 -14.22 -11.02 -3.07
CA GLY A 254 -14.81 -10.45 -1.86
C GLY A 254 -13.74 -10.05 -0.83
N GLN A 255 -12.76 -10.91 -0.59
CA GLN A 255 -11.62 -10.60 0.29
C GLN A 255 -10.79 -9.42 -0.24
N SER A 256 -10.57 -9.35 -1.56
CA SER A 256 -9.82 -8.25 -2.17
C SER A 256 -10.55 -6.91 -1.98
N LEU A 257 -11.87 -6.88 -2.19
CA LEU A 257 -12.72 -5.71 -2.00
C LEU A 257 -12.80 -5.27 -0.53
N LEU A 258 -12.86 -6.22 0.40
CA LEU A 258 -12.81 -5.95 1.85
C LEU A 258 -11.52 -5.18 2.20
N GLN A 259 -10.40 -5.53 1.57
CA GLN A 259 -9.12 -4.82 1.75
C GLN A 259 -9.10 -3.42 1.09
N ASP A 260 -9.87 -3.18 0.03
CA ASP A 260 -10.04 -1.84 -0.56
C ASP A 260 -10.96 -0.93 0.26
N GLY A 261 -11.73 -1.51 1.19
CA GLY A 261 -12.77 -0.79 1.95
C GLY A 261 -14.12 -0.74 1.24
N SER A 262 -14.29 -1.43 0.11
CA SER A 262 -15.55 -1.65 -0.59
C SER A 262 -16.36 -2.72 0.14
N LEU A 263 -16.83 -2.39 1.36
CA LEU A 263 -17.44 -3.34 2.27
C LEU A 263 -18.78 -3.91 1.76
N PRO A 264 -19.71 -3.11 1.19
CA PRO A 264 -20.98 -3.63 0.70
C PRO A 264 -20.79 -4.63 -0.46
N GLU A 265 -19.95 -4.30 -1.44
CA GLU A 265 -19.66 -5.19 -2.56
C GLU A 265 -18.92 -6.46 -2.08
N ALA A 266 -18.01 -6.33 -1.12
CA ALA A 266 -17.35 -7.47 -0.51
C ALA A 266 -18.35 -8.44 0.14
N THR A 267 -19.29 -7.93 0.93
CA THR A 267 -20.36 -8.73 1.53
C THR A 267 -21.16 -9.46 0.46
N GLU A 268 -21.58 -8.78 -0.62
CA GLU A 268 -22.37 -9.41 -1.69
C GLU A 268 -21.65 -10.62 -2.31
N TYR A 269 -20.38 -10.47 -2.68
CA TYR A 269 -19.62 -11.58 -3.27
C TYR A 269 -19.40 -12.74 -2.28
N LEU A 270 -19.17 -12.44 -1.00
CA LEU A 270 -18.96 -13.46 0.03
C LEU A 270 -20.27 -14.21 0.36
N GLU A 271 -21.40 -13.51 0.43
CA GLU A 271 -22.72 -14.12 0.61
C GLU A 271 -23.12 -14.97 -0.58
N ARG A 272 -22.80 -14.54 -1.81
CA ARG A 272 -22.97 -15.38 -3.00
C ARG A 272 -22.13 -16.66 -2.92
N ALA A 273 -20.87 -16.57 -2.48
CA ALA A 273 -20.02 -17.74 -2.29
C ALA A 273 -20.61 -18.72 -1.26
N ILE A 274 -21.08 -18.20 -0.12
CA ILE A 274 -21.76 -18.97 0.92
C ILE A 274 -23.03 -19.63 0.37
N GLY A 275 -23.88 -18.87 -0.31
CA GLY A 275 -25.13 -19.37 -0.89
C GLY A 275 -24.88 -20.52 -1.85
N LYS A 276 -23.82 -20.44 -2.68
CA LYS A 276 -23.46 -21.53 -3.60
C LYS A 276 -22.99 -22.79 -2.88
N LEU A 277 -22.20 -22.65 -1.83
CA LEU A 277 -21.75 -23.78 -1.02
C LEU A 277 -22.90 -24.46 -0.27
N LEU A 278 -23.83 -23.68 0.27
CA LEU A 278 -24.99 -24.21 1.00
C LEU A 278 -26.04 -24.87 0.10
N LEU A 279 -26.11 -24.49 -1.18
CA LEU A 279 -27.00 -25.10 -2.16
C LEU A 279 -26.42 -26.35 -2.83
N LYS A 280 -25.18 -26.73 -2.52
CA LYS A 280 -24.53 -27.90 -3.13
C LYS A 280 -25.24 -29.17 -2.65
N GLU A 281 -25.85 -29.91 -3.59
CA GLU A 281 -26.60 -31.14 -3.28
C GLU A 281 -25.70 -32.30 -2.84
N ASN A 282 -24.43 -32.27 -3.23
CA ASN A 282 -23.44 -33.28 -2.86
C ASN A 282 -22.82 -32.97 -1.49
N PRO A 283 -22.36 -34.00 -0.75
CA PRO A 283 -21.59 -33.79 0.48
C PRO A 283 -20.41 -32.85 0.20
N MET A 284 -20.26 -31.83 1.04
CA MET A 284 -19.16 -30.89 0.92
C MET A 284 -17.82 -31.64 1.03
N ASP A 285 -16.94 -31.41 0.06
CA ASP A 285 -15.57 -31.89 0.15
C ASP A 285 -14.74 -31.00 1.10
N ILE A 286 -13.48 -31.36 1.33
CA ILE A 286 -12.60 -30.63 2.24
C ILE A 286 -12.39 -29.18 1.76
N GLU A 287 -12.31 -28.95 0.45
CA GLU A 287 -12.14 -27.60 -0.11
C GLU A 287 -13.41 -26.76 0.07
N ASP A 288 -14.59 -27.34 -0.14
CA ASP A 288 -15.88 -26.67 0.09
C ASP A 288 -16.05 -26.24 1.55
N VAL A 289 -15.70 -27.11 2.51
CA VAL A 289 -15.76 -26.79 3.94
C VAL A 289 -14.82 -25.62 4.25
N ASP A 290 -13.58 -25.65 3.73
CA ASP A 290 -12.61 -24.57 3.88
C ASP A 290 -13.12 -23.25 3.31
N LEU A 291 -13.70 -23.30 2.10
CA LEU A 291 -14.28 -22.14 1.43
C LEU A 291 -15.49 -21.61 2.20
N LEU A 292 -16.32 -22.46 2.82
CA LEU A 292 -17.46 -22.02 3.61
C LEU A 292 -17.03 -21.30 4.88
N ILE A 293 -16.02 -21.83 5.57
CA ILE A 293 -15.42 -21.21 6.75
C ILE A 293 -14.86 -19.82 6.38
N LEU A 294 -14.00 -19.76 5.36
CA LEU A 294 -13.38 -18.51 4.92
C LEU A 294 -14.41 -17.48 4.44
N SER A 295 -15.39 -17.90 3.63
CA SER A 295 -16.43 -16.99 3.12
C SER A 295 -17.25 -16.43 4.26
N SER A 296 -17.64 -17.26 5.24
CA SER A 296 -18.40 -16.85 6.41
C SER A 296 -17.58 -15.93 7.33
N GLN A 297 -16.30 -16.22 7.52
CA GLN A 297 -15.37 -15.39 8.30
C GLN A 297 -15.27 -13.98 7.72
N TRP A 298 -15.00 -13.87 6.41
CA TRP A 298 -14.84 -12.57 5.78
C TRP A 298 -16.16 -11.83 5.63
N ALA A 299 -17.29 -12.51 5.40
CA ALA A 299 -18.61 -11.89 5.38
C ALA A 299 -18.94 -11.28 6.75
N GLY A 300 -18.66 -12.04 7.83
CA GLY A 300 -18.79 -11.57 9.20
C GLY A 300 -18.00 -10.30 9.47
N VAL A 301 -16.71 -10.31 9.11
CA VAL A 301 -15.82 -9.13 9.24
C VAL A 301 -16.31 -7.95 8.39
N ALA A 302 -16.77 -8.18 7.15
CA ALA A 302 -17.29 -7.13 6.28
C ALA A 302 -18.53 -6.46 6.87
N CYS A 303 -19.48 -7.23 7.40
CA CYS A 303 -20.69 -6.72 8.03
C CYS A 303 -20.39 -5.95 9.33
N ILE A 304 -19.51 -6.47 10.19
CA ILE A 304 -19.11 -5.77 11.42
C ILE A 304 -18.46 -4.42 11.10
N ARG A 305 -17.59 -4.36 10.07
CA ARG A 305 -16.97 -3.10 9.64
C ARG A 305 -17.95 -2.08 9.05
N GLN A 306 -19.10 -2.53 8.57
CA GLN A 306 -20.22 -1.66 8.15
C GLN A 306 -21.07 -1.17 9.33
N GLY A 307 -20.77 -1.59 10.57
CA GLY A 307 -21.61 -1.32 11.74
C GLY A 307 -22.80 -2.30 11.87
N LYS A 308 -22.92 -3.29 10.99
CA LYS A 308 -23.98 -4.30 10.98
C LYS A 308 -23.59 -5.50 11.86
N MET A 309 -23.52 -5.27 13.18
CA MET A 309 -23.05 -6.30 14.13
C MET A 309 -23.89 -7.58 14.08
N GLY A 310 -25.23 -7.47 14.01
CA GLY A 310 -26.13 -8.62 13.97
C GLY A 310 -25.91 -9.51 12.75
N GLU A 311 -25.88 -8.93 11.54
CA GLU A 311 -25.58 -9.67 10.30
C GLU A 311 -24.18 -10.32 10.36
N GLY A 312 -23.20 -9.61 10.91
CA GLY A 312 -21.86 -10.13 11.07
C GLY A 312 -21.77 -11.35 12.00
N LEU A 313 -22.49 -11.32 13.12
CA LEU A 313 -22.59 -12.46 14.03
C LEU A 313 -23.21 -13.68 13.37
N VAL A 314 -24.29 -13.49 12.58
CA VAL A 314 -24.93 -14.61 11.86
C VAL A 314 -23.93 -15.35 10.97
N HIS A 315 -23.04 -14.62 10.29
CA HIS A 315 -22.01 -15.27 9.48
C HIS A 315 -20.95 -15.98 10.33
N LEU A 316 -20.48 -15.37 11.42
CA LEU A 316 -19.47 -15.97 12.29
C LEU A 316 -20.00 -17.19 13.06
N GLU A 317 -21.25 -17.16 13.52
CA GLU A 317 -21.92 -18.27 14.20
C GLU A 317 -22.09 -19.48 13.28
N ARG A 318 -22.18 -19.28 11.96
CA ARG A 318 -22.15 -20.38 10.98
C ARG A 318 -20.86 -21.19 11.08
N ILE A 319 -19.73 -20.57 11.43
CA ILE A 319 -18.47 -21.30 11.59
C ILE A 319 -18.59 -22.25 12.78
N ALA A 320 -19.18 -21.81 13.90
CA ALA A 320 -19.38 -22.64 15.09
C ALA A 320 -20.38 -23.79 14.89
N SER A 321 -21.23 -23.74 13.87
CA SER A 321 -22.14 -24.85 13.52
C SER A 321 -21.53 -25.87 12.56
N ILE A 322 -20.34 -25.58 11.99
CA ILE A 322 -19.60 -26.54 11.17
C ILE A 322 -18.89 -27.54 12.08
N LYS A 323 -18.98 -28.83 11.75
CA LYS A 323 -18.20 -29.87 12.45
C LYS A 323 -16.71 -29.57 12.29
N GLU A 324 -15.95 -29.64 13.39
CA GLU A 324 -14.51 -29.43 13.40
C GLU A 324 -13.83 -30.19 12.24
N PRO A 325 -13.16 -29.49 11.30
CA PRO A 325 -12.51 -30.13 10.16
C PRO A 325 -11.29 -30.95 10.58
N GLU A 326 -11.08 -32.13 9.99
CA GLU A 326 -9.88 -32.94 10.26
C GLU A 326 -8.64 -32.45 9.51
N ASP A 327 -8.82 -31.82 8.34
CA ASP A 327 -7.72 -31.30 7.55
C ASP A 327 -7.00 -30.15 8.29
N PRO A 328 -5.65 -30.19 8.43
CA PRO A 328 -4.93 -29.18 9.20
C PRO A 328 -5.15 -27.73 8.74
N LYS A 329 -5.31 -27.50 7.43
CA LYS A 329 -5.50 -26.14 6.89
C LYS A 329 -6.90 -25.64 7.22
N SER A 330 -7.92 -26.46 7.00
CA SER A 330 -9.30 -26.11 7.36
C SER A 330 -9.50 -25.99 8.86
N LYS A 331 -8.83 -26.83 9.65
CA LYS A 331 -8.84 -26.77 11.13
C LYS A 331 -8.26 -25.45 11.65
N ALA A 332 -7.15 -24.97 11.06
CA ALA A 332 -6.59 -23.66 11.41
C ALA A 332 -7.59 -22.53 11.14
N HIS A 333 -8.17 -22.48 9.93
CA HIS A 333 -9.17 -21.46 9.59
C HIS A 333 -10.44 -21.54 10.47
N TYR A 334 -10.85 -22.75 10.86
CA TYR A 334 -11.97 -22.96 11.76
C TYR A 334 -11.74 -22.28 13.13
N TYR A 335 -10.58 -22.49 13.75
CA TYR A 335 -10.26 -21.86 15.03
C TYR A 335 -10.00 -20.35 14.90
N ASP A 336 -9.39 -19.88 13.81
CA ASP A 336 -9.29 -18.44 13.51
C ASP A 336 -10.69 -17.79 13.43
N GLY A 337 -11.64 -18.48 12.81
CA GLY A 337 -13.04 -18.08 12.74
C GLY A 337 -13.72 -18.05 14.12
N LEU A 338 -13.47 -19.04 14.98
CA LEU A 338 -13.98 -19.05 16.35
C LEU A 338 -13.42 -17.91 17.20
N VAL A 339 -12.14 -17.56 17.05
CA VAL A 339 -11.55 -16.41 17.75
C VAL A 339 -12.22 -15.10 17.31
N LEU A 340 -12.51 -14.94 16.02
CA LEU A 340 -13.25 -13.79 15.51
C LEU A 340 -14.69 -13.75 16.02
N LEU A 341 -15.36 -14.90 16.09
CA LEU A 341 -16.69 -15.02 16.71
C LEU A 341 -16.64 -14.61 18.19
N SER A 342 -15.66 -15.08 18.96
CA SER A 342 -15.49 -14.70 20.36
C SER A 342 -15.33 -13.20 20.53
N SER A 343 -14.53 -12.55 19.69
CA SER A 343 -14.39 -11.08 19.71
C SER A 343 -15.71 -10.37 19.42
N ALA A 344 -16.49 -10.85 18.44
CA ALA A 344 -17.80 -10.29 18.13
C ALA A 344 -18.82 -10.52 19.28
N LEU A 345 -18.77 -11.68 19.94
CA LEU A 345 -19.63 -12.03 21.07
C LEU A 345 -19.37 -11.16 22.30
N VAL A 346 -18.10 -10.86 22.61
CA VAL A 346 -17.74 -9.91 23.68
C VAL A 346 -18.36 -8.54 23.42
N ASN A 347 -18.28 -8.04 22.18
CA ASN A 347 -18.84 -6.74 21.81
C ASN A 347 -20.37 -6.64 21.97
N VAL A 348 -21.09 -7.77 21.95
CA VAL A 348 -22.54 -7.81 22.19
C VAL A 348 -22.91 -8.30 23.59
N GLY A 349 -21.96 -8.40 24.50
CA GLY A 349 -22.18 -8.81 25.90
C GLY A 349 -22.40 -10.32 26.10
N ARG A 350 -22.19 -11.16 25.07
CA ARG A 350 -22.32 -12.63 25.14
C ARG A 350 -21.00 -13.30 25.55
N LYS A 351 -20.42 -12.80 26.64
CA LYS A 351 -19.08 -13.15 27.12
C LYS A 351 -18.89 -14.64 27.42
N ASN A 352 -19.88 -15.28 28.05
CA ASN A 352 -19.81 -16.72 28.37
C ASN A 352 -19.69 -17.60 27.12
N ASP A 353 -20.36 -17.22 26.03
CA ASP A 353 -20.23 -17.93 24.76
C ASP A 353 -18.86 -17.67 24.13
N ALA A 354 -18.35 -16.43 24.23
CA ALA A 354 -17.01 -16.08 23.76
C ALA A 354 -15.91 -16.90 24.45
N ILE A 355 -16.01 -17.08 25.78
CA ILE A 355 -15.06 -17.86 26.59
C ILE A 355 -15.06 -19.33 26.14
N LYS A 356 -16.23 -19.95 25.93
CA LYS A 356 -16.32 -21.34 25.44
C LYS A 356 -15.57 -21.52 24.12
N HIS A 357 -15.77 -20.61 23.17
CA HIS A 357 -15.09 -20.67 21.88
C HIS A 357 -13.58 -20.39 22.00
N LEU A 358 -13.15 -19.49 22.90
CA LEU A 358 -11.73 -19.23 23.17
C LEU A 358 -11.03 -20.41 23.86
N GLN A 359 -11.73 -21.15 24.72
CA GLN A 359 -11.21 -22.38 25.34
C GLN A 359 -10.93 -23.44 24.28
N LEU A 360 -11.85 -23.63 23.33
CA LEU A 360 -11.66 -24.55 22.19
C LEU A 360 -10.46 -24.11 21.33
N ALA A 361 -10.36 -22.81 21.00
CA ALA A 361 -9.24 -22.29 20.23
C ALA A 361 -7.90 -22.43 20.97
N THR A 362 -7.87 -22.18 22.29
CA THR A 362 -6.66 -22.31 23.11
C THR A 362 -6.19 -23.76 23.25
N ALA A 363 -7.12 -24.71 23.28
CA ALA A 363 -6.79 -26.14 23.26
C ALA A 363 -6.13 -26.57 21.95
N TYR A 364 -6.43 -25.89 20.84
CA TYR A 364 -5.79 -26.10 19.54
C TYR A 364 -4.44 -25.36 19.41
N ASP A 365 -4.40 -24.07 19.76
CA ASP A 365 -3.20 -23.25 19.76
C ASP A 365 -3.13 -22.38 21.03
N GLU A 366 -2.10 -22.64 21.83
CA GLU A 366 -1.81 -21.95 23.07
C GLU A 366 -1.59 -20.44 22.90
N SER A 367 -1.30 -19.98 21.67
CA SER A 367 -1.16 -18.56 21.37
C SER A 367 -2.42 -17.74 21.70
N TYR A 368 -3.58 -18.39 21.75
CA TYR A 368 -4.86 -17.77 22.10
C TYR A 368 -5.12 -17.63 23.61
N ARG A 369 -4.30 -18.23 24.49
CA ARG A 369 -4.48 -18.15 25.96
C ARG A 369 -4.56 -16.73 26.47
N LYS A 370 -3.79 -15.81 25.89
CA LYS A 370 -3.82 -14.40 26.30
C LYS A 370 -5.19 -13.77 26.06
N LEU A 371 -5.85 -14.09 24.94
CA LEU A 371 -7.19 -13.58 24.63
C LEU A 371 -8.23 -14.18 25.58
N LEU A 372 -8.08 -15.46 25.93
CA LEU A 372 -8.93 -16.11 26.93
C LEU A 372 -8.82 -15.43 28.31
N GLN A 373 -7.60 -15.21 28.80
CA GLN A 373 -7.36 -14.53 30.08
C GLN A 373 -7.88 -13.10 30.09
N GLN A 374 -7.70 -12.36 29.00
CA GLN A 374 -8.26 -11.01 28.88
C GLN A 374 -9.79 -11.02 28.95
N CYS A 375 -10.41 -11.98 28.29
CA CYS A 375 -11.85 -12.17 28.37
C CYS A 375 -12.25 -12.49 29.82
N GLU A 376 -11.63 -13.47 30.48
CA GLU A 376 -11.96 -13.84 31.87
C GLU A 376 -11.80 -12.67 32.86
N ASN A 377 -10.67 -11.95 32.82
CA ASN A 377 -10.31 -10.92 33.79
C ASN A 377 -11.19 -9.65 33.74
N GLU A 378 -11.90 -9.36 32.64
CA GLU A 378 -12.86 -8.25 32.60
C GLU A 378 -14.07 -8.44 33.57
N GLU A 379 -14.21 -9.60 34.23
CA GLU A 379 -15.15 -9.76 35.36
C GLU A 379 -14.67 -9.07 36.66
N ASP A 380 -13.35 -8.92 36.85
CA ASP A 380 -12.79 -8.42 38.10
C ASP A 380 -12.84 -6.89 38.21
N ASP A 381 -12.86 -6.17 37.09
CA ASP A 381 -12.85 -4.69 37.08
C ASP A 381 -14.22 -4.10 37.46
N ILE A 382 -15.32 -4.82 37.19
CA ILE A 382 -16.68 -4.38 37.54
C ILE A 382 -17.02 -4.77 38.99
N THR A 383 -16.49 -5.88 39.49
CA THR A 383 -16.73 -6.31 40.88
C THR A 383 -15.83 -5.58 41.89
N GLY A 384 -14.62 -5.16 41.49
CA GLY A 384 -13.75 -4.30 42.29
C GLY A 384 -14.34 -2.91 42.57
N ASP A 385 -14.97 -2.28 41.58
CA ASP A 385 -15.56 -0.95 41.72
C ASP A 385 -16.85 -0.93 42.56
N LEU A 386 -17.65 -2.00 42.52
CA LEU A 386 -18.85 -2.14 43.37
C LEU A 386 -18.53 -2.42 44.85
N VAL A 387 -17.40 -3.08 45.14
CA VAL A 387 -16.95 -3.35 46.52
C VAL A 387 -16.26 -2.13 47.15
N ASN A 388 -15.57 -1.32 46.35
CA ASN A 388 -14.97 -0.06 46.83
C ASN A 388 -16.01 1.06 47.03
N SER A 389 -17.09 1.08 46.25
CA SER A 389 -18.18 2.05 46.44
C SER A 389 -18.99 1.84 47.72
N ARG A 390 -19.00 0.63 48.31
CA ARG A 390 -19.78 0.33 49.54
C ARG A 390 -19.00 0.45 50.85
N ARG A 391 -17.68 0.67 50.80
CA ARG A 391 -16.83 0.85 52.00
C ARG A 391 -16.50 2.31 52.32
N ALA A 392 -17.02 3.26 51.54
CA ALA A 392 -16.83 4.69 51.78
C ALA A 392 -17.94 5.35 52.63
N ASP A 393 -19.03 4.63 52.94
CA ASP A 393 -20.22 5.19 53.61
C ASP A 393 -20.60 4.47 54.92
N TYR A 394 -19.64 4.01 55.72
CA TYR A 394 -19.87 3.63 57.13
C TYR A 394 -18.73 4.01 58.06
#